data_AF-A0A1M6YNS6-F1
#
_entry.id   AF-A0A1M6YNS6-F1
#
_cell.length_a   1.000
_cell.length_b   1.000
_cell.length_c   1.000
_cell.angle_alpha   90.00
_cell.angle_beta   90.00
_cell.angle_gamma   90.00
#
_symmetry.space_group_name_H-M   'P 1'
#
loop_
_entity.id
_entity.type
_entity.pdbx_description
1 polymer ?
#
loop_
_entity_poly.entity_id
_entity_poly.type
_entity_poly.pdbx_seq_one_letter_code
_entity_poly.pdbx_strand_id
1 'polypeptide(L)'
;MNIEGIISISDDMEFINQLVDYILNKTDNNEGLSKGERFIDLYIRFLAAKDMDGFGDLFYQEYSLKECEDIIYWFNELGLVEASKNFKRALEIYCHGKKDISDEEFKELDPFALEECQGKEFDAIGEFFEDEVCGLYGCEDVIRKWIIDNRNLF
;
A
#
# COMPACT_ATOMS: atom_id res chain seq x y z
N MET A 1 -8.46 21.57 -3.01
CA MET A 1 -9.73 21.15 -2.39
C MET A 1 -9.42 20.55 -1.02
N ASN A 2 -10.33 20.50 -0.05
CA ASN A 2 -10.10 19.80 1.23
C ASN A 2 -10.77 18.42 1.23
N ILE A 3 -10.46 17.57 2.21
CA ILE A 3 -10.98 16.19 2.27
C ILE A 3 -12.52 16.12 2.27
N GLU A 4 -13.19 17.07 2.91
CA GLU A 4 -14.66 17.17 2.95
C GLU A 4 -15.27 17.48 1.57
N GLY A 5 -14.60 18.29 0.76
CA GLY A 5 -14.98 18.50 -0.64
C GLY A 5 -14.79 17.23 -1.47
N ILE A 6 -13.68 16.52 -1.26
CA ILE A 6 -13.32 15.32 -2.02
C ILE A 6 -14.33 14.19 -1.78
N ILE A 7 -14.69 13.89 -0.53
CA ILE A 7 -15.65 12.81 -0.21
C ILE A 7 -17.07 13.05 -0.78
N SER A 8 -17.38 14.29 -1.18
CA SER A 8 -18.68 14.64 -1.77
C SER A 8 -18.75 14.40 -3.28
N ILE A 9 -17.62 14.09 -3.92
CA ILE A 9 -17.53 13.77 -5.34
C ILE A 9 -18.21 12.43 -5.60
N SER A 10 -19.23 12.45 -6.46
CA SER A 10 -20.06 11.28 -6.78
C SER A 10 -19.44 10.35 -7.82
N ASP A 11 -18.57 10.87 -8.67
CA ASP A 11 -17.85 10.05 -9.66
C ASP A 11 -16.61 9.42 -9.00
N ASP A 12 -16.47 8.10 -9.10
CA ASP A 12 -15.43 7.37 -8.37
C ASP A 12 -14.03 7.68 -8.90
N MET A 13 -13.89 7.85 -10.21
CA MET A 13 -12.62 8.19 -10.83
C MET A 13 -12.20 9.62 -10.48
N GLU A 14 -13.13 10.58 -10.54
CA GLU A 14 -12.87 11.95 -10.10
C GLU A 14 -12.55 12.01 -8.60
N PHE A 15 -13.23 11.22 -7.77
CA PHE A 15 -12.96 11.09 -6.34
C PHE A 15 -11.52 10.64 -6.07
N ILE A 16 -11.08 9.54 -6.69
CA ILE A 16 -9.70 9.04 -6.52
C ILE A 16 -8.69 10.04 -7.05
N ASN A 17 -8.90 10.61 -8.24
CA ASN A 17 -7.97 11.59 -8.79
C ASN A 17 -7.80 12.82 -7.89
N GLN A 18 -8.90 13.36 -7.35
CA GLN A 18 -8.83 14.49 -6.42
C GLN A 18 -8.21 14.12 -5.07
N LEU A 19 -8.37 12.87 -4.62
CA LEU A 19 -7.73 12.35 -3.42
C LEU A 19 -6.21 12.22 -3.60
N VAL A 20 -5.78 11.72 -4.77
CA VAL A 20 -4.37 11.63 -5.17
C VAL A 20 -3.77 13.03 -5.24
N ASP A 21 -4.40 13.95 -5.97
CA ASP A 21 -3.95 15.34 -6.08
C ASP A 21 -3.82 16.00 -4.70
N TYR A 22 -4.75 15.73 -3.79
CA TYR A 22 -4.72 16.27 -2.43
C TYR A 22 -3.50 15.81 -1.65
N ILE A 23 -3.22 14.50 -1.65
CA ILE A 23 -2.06 13.95 -0.93
C ILE A 23 -0.75 14.43 -1.55
N LEU A 24 -0.62 14.33 -2.88
CA LEU A 24 0.59 14.77 -3.58
C LEU A 24 0.88 16.25 -3.34
N ASN A 25 -0.14 17.12 -3.41
CA ASN A 25 0.05 18.54 -3.10
C ASN A 25 0.56 18.78 -1.67
N LYS A 26 0.08 18.02 -0.68
CA LYS A 26 0.60 18.16 0.70
C LYS A 26 2.04 17.70 0.80
N THR A 27 2.37 16.56 0.20
CA THR A 27 3.73 16.01 0.17
C THR A 27 4.71 16.95 -0.53
N ASP A 28 4.37 17.45 -1.72
CA ASP A 28 5.21 18.37 -2.51
C ASP A 28 5.45 19.71 -1.79
N ASN A 29 4.48 20.17 -1.01
CA ASN A 29 4.59 21.38 -0.21
C ASN A 29 5.23 21.14 1.17
N ASN A 30 5.71 19.92 1.46
CA ASN A 30 6.25 19.50 2.76
C ASN A 30 5.29 19.74 3.93
N GLU A 31 3.99 19.66 3.66
CA GLU A 31 2.97 19.66 4.70
C GLU A 31 2.97 18.30 5.41
N GLY A 32 2.85 18.29 6.74
CA GLY A 32 2.73 17.05 7.48
C GLY A 32 1.44 16.30 7.13
N LEU A 33 1.55 15.00 6.87
CA LEU A 33 0.39 14.13 6.66
C LEU A 33 -0.17 13.63 7.99
N SER A 34 -1.50 13.70 8.13
CA SER A 34 -2.26 13.08 9.23
C SER A 34 -2.19 11.54 9.14
N LYS A 35 -2.76 10.83 10.13
CA LYS A 35 -2.73 9.36 10.11
C LYS A 35 -3.52 8.80 8.93
N GLY A 36 -4.70 9.34 8.65
CA GLY A 36 -5.52 8.91 7.53
C GLY A 36 -4.87 9.21 6.19
N GLU A 37 -4.29 10.41 6.05
CA GLU A 37 -3.57 10.83 4.84
C GLU A 37 -2.36 9.95 4.55
N ARG A 38 -1.60 9.53 5.58
CA ARG A 38 -0.46 8.61 5.40
C ARG A 38 -0.89 7.25 4.85
N PHE A 39 -2.05 6.73 5.23
CA PHE A 39 -2.54 5.46 4.68
C PHE A 39 -2.89 5.59 3.20
N ILE A 40 -3.49 6.71 2.82
CA ILE A 40 -3.78 7.00 1.40
C ILE A 40 -2.48 7.21 0.62
N ASP A 41 -1.51 7.93 1.18
CA ASP A 41 -0.18 8.09 0.56
C ASP A 41 0.48 6.74 0.28
N LEU A 42 0.49 5.84 1.28
CA LEU A 42 1.03 4.50 1.14
C LEU A 42 0.34 3.71 0.02
N TYR A 43 -0.99 3.81 -0.07
CA TYR A 43 -1.75 3.17 -1.15
C TYR A 43 -1.41 3.70 -2.53
N ILE A 44 -1.32 5.01 -2.68
CA ILE A 44 -0.99 5.64 -3.96
C ILE A 44 0.40 5.19 -4.40
N ARG A 45 1.37 5.20 -3.48
CA ARG A 45 2.71 4.67 -3.75
C ARG A 45 2.70 3.19 -4.09
N PHE A 46 1.86 2.39 -3.42
CA PHE A 46 1.72 0.97 -3.70
C PHE A 46 1.28 0.75 -5.15
N LEU A 47 0.21 1.43 -5.56
CA LEU A 47 -0.33 1.31 -6.92
C LEU A 47 0.71 1.76 -7.96
N ALA A 48 1.36 2.90 -7.72
CA ALA A 48 2.34 3.47 -8.64
C ALA A 48 3.57 2.56 -8.81
N ALA A 49 4.19 2.12 -7.70
CA ALA A 49 5.39 1.31 -7.74
C ALA A 49 5.12 -0.09 -8.32
N LYS A 50 3.96 -0.69 -8.00
CA LYS A 50 3.55 -1.94 -8.64
C LYS A 50 3.45 -1.81 -10.15
N ASP A 51 2.83 -0.74 -10.66
CA ASP A 51 2.59 -0.56 -12.09
C ASP A 51 3.85 -0.14 -12.87
N MET A 52 4.81 0.54 -12.23
CA MET A 52 5.99 1.09 -12.89
C MET A 52 7.26 0.26 -12.72
N ASP A 53 7.54 -0.19 -11.50
CA ASP A 53 8.84 -0.75 -11.10
C ASP A 53 8.72 -2.24 -10.72
N GLY A 54 7.49 -2.69 -10.43
CA GLY A 54 7.15 -4.08 -10.11
C GLY A 54 6.96 -4.29 -8.61
N PHE A 55 6.20 -5.34 -8.26
CA PHE A 55 5.82 -5.60 -6.87
C PHE A 55 7.00 -5.78 -5.90
N GLY A 56 8.13 -6.32 -6.36
CA GLY A 56 9.31 -6.52 -5.52
C GLY A 56 9.93 -5.23 -5.01
N ASP A 57 9.89 -4.17 -5.83
CA ASP A 57 10.54 -2.88 -5.55
C ASP A 57 9.92 -2.18 -4.33
N LEU A 58 8.66 -2.51 -4.02
CA LEU A 58 7.98 -2.10 -2.79
C LEU A 58 8.81 -2.42 -1.54
N PHE A 59 9.45 -3.58 -1.49
CA PHE A 59 10.11 -4.07 -0.28
C PHE A 59 11.54 -3.56 -0.12
N TYR A 60 12.29 -3.42 -1.21
CA TYR A 60 13.72 -3.10 -1.12
C TYR A 60 14.06 -1.66 -1.52
N GLN A 61 13.14 -0.91 -2.17
CA GLN A 61 13.38 0.49 -2.56
C GLN A 61 12.39 1.48 -1.92
N GLU A 62 11.12 1.11 -1.81
CA GLU A 62 10.05 2.08 -1.50
C GLU A 62 9.62 2.12 -0.04
N TYR A 63 9.53 0.97 0.63
CA TYR A 63 8.97 0.88 1.99
C TYR A 63 9.99 0.52 3.06
N SER A 64 9.76 1.06 4.25
CA SER A 64 10.25 0.51 5.50
C SER A 64 9.41 -0.68 5.96
N LEU A 65 9.97 -1.50 6.87
CA LEU A 65 9.22 -2.60 7.51
C LEU A 65 7.92 -2.10 8.14
N LYS A 66 7.96 -0.96 8.85
CA LYS A 66 6.77 -0.33 9.42
C LYS A 66 5.71 0.01 8.37
N GLU A 67 6.11 0.53 7.22
CA GLU A 67 5.17 0.83 6.13
C GLU A 67 4.56 -0.43 5.53
N CYS A 68 5.34 -1.52 5.42
CA CYS A 68 4.79 -2.83 5.06
C CYS A 68 3.75 -3.32 6.07
N GLU A 69 4.00 -3.17 7.37
CA GLU A 69 3.04 -3.52 8.42
C GLU A 69 1.78 -2.63 8.37
N ASP A 70 1.95 -1.33 8.12
CA ASP A 70 0.85 -0.38 7.98
C ASP A 70 -0.02 -0.71 6.75
N ILE A 71 0.55 -1.18 5.64
CA ILE A 71 -0.21 -1.69 4.47
C ILE A 71 -1.00 -2.95 4.81
N ILE A 72 -0.39 -3.92 5.50
CA ILE A 72 -1.09 -5.15 5.92
C ILE A 72 -2.28 -4.81 6.81
N TYR A 73 -2.09 -3.89 7.76
CA TYR A 73 -3.16 -3.38 8.61
C TYR A 73 -4.25 -2.73 7.76
N TRP A 74 -3.88 -1.85 6.84
CA TRP A 74 -4.84 -1.10 6.05
C TRP A 74 -5.65 -1.98 5.08
N PHE A 75 -5.03 -2.97 4.44
CA PHE A 75 -5.76 -3.98 3.65
C PHE A 75 -6.81 -4.73 4.50
N ASN A 76 -6.52 -5.04 5.76
CA ASN A 76 -7.51 -5.64 6.65
C ASN A 76 -8.66 -4.66 6.98
N GLU A 77 -8.34 -3.39 7.24
CA GLU A 77 -9.35 -2.36 7.53
C GLU A 77 -10.31 -2.12 6.36
N LEU A 78 -9.80 -2.25 5.13
CA LEU A 78 -10.61 -2.19 3.90
C LEU A 78 -11.35 -3.51 3.59
N GLY A 79 -11.16 -4.56 4.40
CA GLY A 79 -11.75 -5.87 4.14
C GLY A 79 -11.11 -6.63 2.97
N LEU A 80 -9.95 -6.20 2.49
CA LEU A 80 -9.15 -6.83 1.44
C LEU A 80 -8.31 -7.98 2.03
N VAL A 81 -9.00 -8.98 2.57
CA VAL A 81 -8.38 -10.06 3.37
C VAL A 81 -7.35 -10.86 2.58
N GLU A 82 -7.62 -11.20 1.31
CA GLU A 82 -6.68 -11.95 0.47
C GLU A 82 -5.47 -11.10 0.08
N ALA A 83 -5.65 -9.81 -0.21
CA ALA A 83 -4.54 -8.89 -0.41
C ALA A 83 -3.66 -8.78 0.84
N SER A 84 -4.27 -8.65 2.03
CA SER A 84 -3.53 -8.63 3.29
C SER A 84 -2.71 -9.89 3.53
N LYS A 85 -3.29 -11.08 3.28
CA LYS A 85 -2.58 -12.36 3.42
C LYS A 85 -1.41 -12.48 2.45
N ASN A 86 -1.62 -12.15 1.18
CA ASN A 86 -0.58 -12.23 0.17
C ASN A 86 0.55 -11.24 0.45
N PHE A 87 0.24 -9.99 0.78
CA PHE A 87 1.26 -8.99 1.12
C PHE A 87 2.06 -9.40 2.36
N LYS A 88 1.39 -9.91 3.40
CA LYS A 88 2.07 -10.45 4.57
C LYS A 88 2.98 -11.63 4.22
N ARG A 89 2.53 -12.52 3.34
CA ARG A 89 3.34 -13.66 2.91
C ARG A 89 4.56 -13.21 2.11
N ALA A 90 4.41 -12.23 1.23
CA ALA A 90 5.52 -11.61 0.52
C ALA A 90 6.54 -11.00 1.49
N LEU A 91 6.07 -10.27 2.51
CA LEU A 91 6.94 -9.72 3.56
C LEU A 91 7.71 -10.83 4.32
N GLU A 92 7.02 -11.92 4.70
CA GLU A 92 7.66 -13.06 5.37
C GLU A 92 8.74 -13.73 4.50
N ILE A 93 8.48 -13.85 3.19
CA ILE A 93 9.45 -14.39 2.21
C ILE A 93 10.65 -13.45 2.10
N TYR A 94 10.41 -12.15 1.89
CA TYR A 94 11.45 -11.14 1.75
C TYR A 94 12.33 -11.05 3.01
N CYS A 95 11.74 -11.17 4.20
CA CYS A 95 12.48 -11.24 5.48
C CYS A 95 13.18 -12.59 5.71
N HIS A 96 13.17 -13.51 4.74
CA HIS A 96 13.73 -14.87 4.83
C HIS A 96 13.20 -15.64 6.06
N GLY A 97 11.95 -15.41 6.43
CA GLY A 97 11.31 -16.01 7.61
C GLY A 97 11.78 -15.46 8.97
N LYS A 98 12.66 -14.45 9.01
CA LYS A 98 13.02 -13.76 10.26
C LYS A 98 11.81 -13.00 10.80
N LYS A 99 11.49 -13.21 12.08
CA LYS A 99 10.35 -12.56 12.76
C LYS A 99 10.73 -11.33 13.56
N ASP A 100 11.96 -11.29 14.04
CA ASP A 100 12.51 -10.17 14.83
C ASP A 100 13.62 -9.51 14.00
N ILE A 101 13.23 -8.71 13.02
CA ILE A 101 14.14 -7.92 12.17
C ILE A 101 13.90 -6.44 12.42
N SER A 102 14.96 -5.65 12.54
CA SER A 102 14.88 -4.19 12.63
C SER A 102 14.67 -3.54 11.25
N ASP A 103 14.19 -2.29 11.24
CA ASP A 103 14.07 -1.50 10.01
C ASP A 103 15.41 -1.34 9.27
N GLU A 104 16.52 -1.23 10.01
CA GLU A 104 17.86 -1.16 9.43
C GLU A 104 18.26 -2.48 8.76
N GLU A 105 18.07 -3.62 9.45
CA GLU A 105 18.36 -4.93 8.87
C GLU A 105 17.46 -5.24 7.67
N PHE A 106 16.21 -4.80 7.70
CA PHE A 106 15.26 -4.94 6.60
C PHE A 106 15.77 -4.27 5.32
N LYS A 107 16.31 -3.05 5.42
CA LYS A 107 16.86 -2.29 4.28
C LYS A 107 18.16 -2.87 3.73
N GLU A 108 18.85 -3.70 4.51
CA GLU A 108 20.09 -4.37 4.10
C GLU A 108 19.85 -5.74 3.45
N LEU A 109 18.61 -6.22 3.41
CA LEU A 109 18.28 -7.49 2.78
C LEU A 109 18.56 -7.44 1.26
N ASP A 110 19.27 -8.46 0.77
CA ASP A 110 19.53 -8.62 -0.65
C ASP A 110 18.29 -9.20 -1.34
N PRO A 111 17.61 -8.46 -2.23
CA PRO A 111 16.39 -8.93 -2.89
C PRO A 111 16.64 -10.15 -3.79
N PHE A 112 17.89 -10.44 -4.17
CA PHE A 112 18.25 -11.57 -5.03
C PHE A 112 18.77 -12.78 -4.25
N ALA A 113 18.80 -12.72 -2.92
CA ALA A 113 19.29 -13.80 -2.07
C ALA A 113 18.22 -14.86 -1.70
N LEU A 114 17.03 -14.80 -2.31
CA LEU A 114 15.94 -15.76 -2.09
C LEU A 114 16.27 -17.13 -2.71
N GLU A 115 15.90 -18.21 -2.01
CA GLU A 115 15.94 -19.56 -2.58
C GLU A 115 14.96 -19.68 -3.75
N GLU A 116 15.24 -20.56 -4.73
CA GLU A 116 14.43 -20.68 -5.97
C GLU A 116 12.93 -20.91 -5.70
N CYS A 117 12.58 -21.71 -4.69
CA CYS A 117 11.19 -21.95 -4.33
C CYS A 117 10.50 -20.72 -3.71
N GLN A 118 11.24 -19.94 -2.92
CA GLN A 118 10.75 -18.73 -2.28
C GLN A 118 10.62 -17.59 -3.29
N GLY A 119 11.59 -17.43 -4.19
CA GLY A 119 11.52 -16.47 -5.29
C GLY A 119 10.30 -16.71 -6.18
N LYS A 120 10.05 -17.97 -6.59
CA LYS A 120 8.85 -18.32 -7.37
C LYS A 120 7.54 -18.02 -6.65
N GLU A 121 7.49 -18.25 -5.34
CA GLU A 121 6.30 -17.94 -4.54
C GLU A 121 6.10 -16.42 -4.44
N PHE A 122 7.19 -15.66 -4.26
CA PHE A 122 7.16 -14.20 -4.22
C PHE A 122 6.69 -13.59 -5.54
N ASP A 123 7.21 -14.09 -6.68
CA ASP A 123 6.81 -13.66 -8.02
C ASP A 123 5.31 -13.93 -8.25
N ALA A 124 4.82 -15.11 -7.87
CA ALA A 124 3.39 -15.46 -7.98
C ALA A 124 2.49 -14.55 -7.12
N ILE A 125 2.98 -14.07 -5.98
CA ILE A 125 2.29 -13.06 -5.19
C ILE A 125 2.29 -11.71 -5.90
N GLY A 126 3.40 -11.33 -6.54
CA GLY A 126 3.46 -10.13 -7.37
C GLY A 126 2.43 -10.15 -8.50
N GLU A 127 2.36 -11.26 -9.24
CA GLU A 127 1.35 -11.49 -10.29
C GLU A 127 -0.09 -11.36 -9.75
N PHE A 128 -0.35 -11.84 -8.52
CA PHE A 128 -1.66 -11.65 -7.89
C PHE A 128 -2.03 -10.17 -7.77
N PHE A 129 -1.10 -9.30 -7.37
CA PHE A 129 -1.38 -7.87 -7.21
C PHE A 129 -1.50 -7.12 -8.55
N GLU A 130 -0.96 -7.67 -9.63
CA GLU A 130 -1.13 -7.15 -10.99
C GLU A 130 -2.49 -7.50 -11.60
N ASP A 131 -3.17 -8.52 -11.07
CA ASP A 131 -4.49 -8.95 -11.52
C ASP A 131 -5.62 -8.11 -10.91
N GLU A 132 -6.65 -7.79 -11.70
CA GLU A 132 -7.87 -7.12 -11.25
C GLU A 132 -8.58 -7.88 -10.12
N VAL A 133 -8.41 -9.20 -10.04
CA VAL A 133 -9.04 -10.05 -9.01
C VAL A 133 -8.49 -9.82 -7.60
N CYS A 134 -7.37 -9.09 -7.42
CA CYS A 134 -6.84 -8.80 -6.08
C CYS A 134 -7.73 -7.85 -5.25
N GLY A 135 -8.68 -7.17 -5.90
CA GLY A 135 -9.66 -6.30 -5.26
C GLY A 135 -9.14 -4.91 -4.91
N LEU A 136 -7.94 -4.53 -5.37
CA LEU A 136 -7.44 -3.16 -5.25
C LEU A 136 -8.07 -2.23 -6.30
N TYR A 137 -8.34 -2.74 -7.49
CA TYR A 137 -9.13 -2.03 -8.50
C TYR A 137 -10.61 -2.12 -8.13
N GLY A 138 -11.35 -1.00 -8.19
CA GLY A 138 -12.77 -0.99 -7.82
C GLY A 138 -13.04 -0.83 -6.32
N CYS A 139 -12.04 -0.50 -5.50
CA CYS A 139 -12.20 -0.31 -4.05
C CYS A 139 -12.54 1.14 -3.65
N GLU A 140 -12.88 2.01 -4.60
CA GLU A 140 -13.09 3.45 -4.40
C GLU A 140 -14.21 3.71 -3.38
N ASP A 141 -15.31 2.98 -3.47
CA ASP A 141 -16.42 3.05 -2.51
C ASP A 141 -15.99 2.62 -1.10
N VAL A 142 -15.11 1.62 -1.01
CA VAL A 142 -14.59 1.13 0.27
C VAL A 142 -13.67 2.17 0.90
N ILE A 143 -12.77 2.77 0.10
CA ILE A 143 -11.90 3.87 0.54
C ILE A 143 -12.75 5.07 0.98
N ARG A 144 -13.73 5.50 0.18
CA ARG A 144 -14.64 6.60 0.50
C ARG A 144 -15.36 6.35 1.82
N LYS A 145 -15.93 5.15 1.98
CA LYS A 145 -16.58 4.74 3.22
C LYS A 145 -15.61 4.76 4.40
N TRP A 146 -14.40 4.25 4.22
CA TRP A 146 -13.39 4.24 5.28
C TRP A 146 -12.99 5.65 5.71
N ILE A 147 -12.82 6.59 4.78
CA ILE A 147 -12.56 8.02 5.12
C ILE A 147 -13.72 8.61 5.92
N ILE A 148 -14.97 8.34 5.51
CA ILE A 148 -16.17 8.83 6.20
C ILE A 148 -16.27 8.25 7.62
N ASP A 149 -16.01 6.95 7.78
CA ASP A 149 -16.09 6.26 9.07
C ASP A 149 -14.92 6.66 10.00
N ASN A 150 -13.80 7.14 9.45
CA ASN A 150 -12.59 7.51 10.17
C ASN A 150 -12.21 9.00 10.03
N ARG A 151 -13.20 9.90 9.92
CA ARG A 151 -12.98 11.35 9.76
C ARG A 151 -12.04 11.96 10.80
N ASN A 152 -11.97 11.42 12.01
CA ASN A 152 -11.07 11.89 13.07
C ASN A 152 -9.58 11.61 12.81
N LEU A 153 -9.25 10.83 11.77
CA LEU A 153 -7.88 10.56 11.34
C LEU A 153 -7.36 11.54 10.28
N PHE A 154 -8.25 12.39 9.74
CA PHE A 154 -8.01 13.39 8.71
C PHE A 154 -8.06 14.80 9.29
#